data_AF-A0A962UAS8-F1
#
_entry.id   AF-A0A962UAS8-F1
#
_cell.length_a   1.000
_cell.length_b   1.000
_cell.length_c   1.000
_cell.angle_alpha   90.00
_cell.angle_beta   90.00
_cell.angle_gamma   90.00
#
_symmetry.space_group_name_H-M   'P 1'
#
loop_
_entity.id
_entity.type
_entity.pdbx_description
1 polymer ?
#
loop_
_entity_poly.entity_id
_entity_poly.type
_entity_poly.pdbx_seq_one_letter_code
_entity_poly.pdbx_strand_id
1 'polypeptide(L)'
;MRLDQTITRCFPTLAKFIEREIPPYRFNPPVFNAFRHFGQFTPGEAAKALTFGTSDPIIDARMMDDFGVYLWRRPKDPAKPRKKNRKIWLARAMCRDFERIDGDYKIVTNIDFIIKVTILHEMVHWGDLRDAVEQPDVLHEDPSGRSRMIDVGFQFELEAFGGIVDERNWRQYRRSKTR
;
A
#
# COMPACT_ATOMS: atom_id res chain seq x y z
N MET A 1 -4.67 -4.57 11.50
CA MET A 1 -5.10 -5.16 10.23
C MET A 1 -5.57 -6.59 10.38
N ARG A 2 -6.40 -7.05 9.42
CA ARG A 2 -6.71 -8.46 9.17
C ARG A 2 -6.85 -8.72 7.68
N LEU A 3 -6.85 -10.00 7.29
CA LEU A 3 -7.03 -10.41 5.89
C LEU A 3 -8.50 -10.76 5.61
N ASP A 4 -8.96 -10.45 4.39
CA ASP A 4 -10.24 -10.93 3.87
C ASP A 4 -10.15 -12.41 3.46
N GLN A 5 -11.31 -13.07 3.33
CA GLN A 5 -11.39 -14.47 2.91
C GLN A 5 -10.81 -14.71 1.51
N THR A 6 -10.89 -13.72 0.61
CA THR A 6 -10.29 -13.81 -0.72
C THR A 6 -8.78 -14.01 -0.62
N ILE A 7 -8.10 -13.21 0.21
CA ILE A 7 -6.65 -13.32 0.40
C ILE A 7 -6.31 -14.67 1.04
N THR A 8 -6.97 -15.03 2.14
CA THR A 8 -6.60 -16.24 2.89
C THR A 8 -6.88 -17.54 2.12
N ARG A 9 -7.91 -17.57 1.26
CA ARG A 9 -8.27 -18.78 0.49
C ARG A 9 -7.57 -18.85 -0.87
N CYS A 10 -7.47 -17.74 -1.59
CA CYS A 10 -6.97 -17.75 -2.97
C CYS A 10 -5.47 -17.44 -3.06
N PHE A 11 -4.88 -16.81 -2.05
CA PHE A 11 -3.48 -16.39 -2.03
C PHE A 11 -2.82 -16.73 -0.67
N PRO A 12 -2.78 -18.03 -0.28
CA PRO A 12 -2.33 -18.43 1.05
C PRO A 12 -0.85 -18.12 1.32
N THR A 13 0.01 -18.15 0.29
CA THR A 13 1.42 -17.77 0.45
C THR A 13 1.55 -16.27 0.70
N LEU A 14 0.82 -15.46 -0.06
CA LEU A 14 0.72 -14.01 0.20
C LEU A 14 0.14 -13.73 1.59
N ALA A 15 -0.88 -14.46 2.03
CA ALA A 15 -1.50 -14.27 3.34
C ALA A 15 -0.47 -14.43 4.48
N LYS A 16 0.30 -15.53 4.45
CA LYS A 16 1.38 -15.79 5.42
C LYS A 16 2.48 -14.73 5.37
N PHE A 17 2.83 -14.28 4.17
CA PHE A 17 3.81 -13.22 3.98
C PHE A 17 3.34 -11.91 4.64
N ILE A 18 2.09 -11.49 4.39
CA ILE A 18 1.53 -10.27 4.96
C ILE A 18 1.49 -10.32 6.49
N GLU A 19 1.03 -11.46 7.04
CA GLU A 19 0.98 -11.69 8.48
C GLU A 19 2.35 -11.55 9.15
N ARG A 20 3.41 -12.03 8.48
CA ARG A 20 4.77 -12.00 9.01
C ARG A 20 5.48 -10.66 8.80
N GLU A 21 5.32 -10.06 7.63
CA GLU A 21 6.23 -9.00 7.14
C GLU A 21 5.70 -7.58 7.33
N ILE A 22 4.38 -7.38 7.43
CA ILE A 22 3.82 -6.04 7.64
C ILE A 22 3.91 -5.58 9.11
N PRO A 23 3.58 -6.41 10.12
CA PRO A 23 3.60 -5.94 11.50
C PRO A 23 4.93 -5.38 12.02
N PRO A 24 6.10 -5.92 11.64
CA PRO A 24 7.38 -5.39 12.09
C PRO A 24 7.63 -3.91 11.78
N TYR A 25 6.97 -3.33 10.77
CA TYR A 25 7.12 -1.90 10.46
C TYR A 25 6.69 -0.98 11.62
N ARG A 26 5.89 -1.46 12.58
CA ARG A 26 5.57 -0.70 13.80
C ARG A 26 6.78 -0.43 14.70
N PHE A 27 7.85 -1.20 14.52
CA PHE A 27 9.11 -1.08 15.26
C PHE A 27 10.24 -0.47 14.42
N ASN A 28 9.96 -0.04 13.19
CA ASN A 28 10.90 0.64 12.32
C ASN A 28 10.64 2.15 12.41
N PRO A 29 11.41 2.94 13.17
CA PRO A 29 11.05 4.34 13.44
C PRO A 29 10.92 5.22 12.18
N PRO A 30 11.84 5.15 11.19
CA PRO A 30 11.68 5.88 9.93
C PRO A 30 10.34 5.60 9.24
N VAL A 31 10.02 4.32 9.00
CA VAL A 31 8.79 3.94 8.30
C VAL A 31 7.56 4.23 9.14
N PHE A 32 7.61 3.97 10.45
CA PHE A 32 6.49 4.16 11.36
C PHE A 32 6.12 5.63 11.52
N ASN A 33 7.11 6.52 11.58
CA ASN A 33 6.88 7.96 11.70
C ASN A 33 6.26 8.53 10.43
N ALA A 34 6.79 8.17 9.26
CA ALA A 34 6.19 8.55 7.98
C ALA A 34 4.77 7.99 7.84
N PHE A 35 4.57 6.71 8.16
CA PHE A 35 3.25 6.06 8.14
C PHE A 35 2.24 6.79 9.04
N ARG A 36 2.66 7.24 10.23
CA ARG A 36 1.83 8.05 11.13
C ARG A 36 1.52 9.41 10.56
N HIS A 37 2.52 10.10 10.04
CA HIS A 37 2.38 11.45 9.52
C HIS A 37 1.39 11.48 8.35
N PHE A 38 1.66 10.69 7.31
CA PHE A 38 0.84 10.68 6.11
C PHE A 38 -0.48 9.92 6.28
N GLY A 39 -0.56 8.96 7.18
CA GLY A 39 -1.82 8.32 7.52
C GLY A 39 -2.67 9.08 8.54
N GLN A 40 -2.22 10.26 9.00
CA GLN A 40 -2.86 11.06 10.06
C GLN A 40 -3.17 10.27 11.34
N PHE A 41 -2.32 9.30 11.69
CA PHE A 41 -2.54 8.43 12.83
C PHE A 41 -1.92 9.00 14.12
N THR A 42 -2.65 8.88 15.22
CA THR A 42 -2.02 8.89 16.55
C THR A 42 -1.05 7.69 16.68
N PRO A 43 -0.07 7.74 17.61
CA PRO A 43 0.84 6.60 17.82
C PRO A 43 0.11 5.28 18.05
N GLY A 44 -0.95 5.29 18.86
CA GLY A 44 -1.74 4.09 19.18
C GLY A 44 -2.50 3.56 17.98
N GLU A 45 -3.03 4.43 17.13
CA GLU A 45 -3.77 4.03 15.93
C GLU A 45 -2.86 3.41 14.88
N ALA A 46 -1.69 3.99 14.63
CA ALA A 46 -0.73 3.41 13.70
C ALA A 46 -0.23 2.05 14.19
N ALA A 47 0.10 1.94 15.48
CA ALA A 47 0.50 0.66 16.07
C ALA A 47 -0.62 -0.39 15.94
N LYS A 48 -1.87 0.00 16.16
CA LYS A 48 -3.05 -0.89 16.00
C LYS A 48 -3.29 -1.28 14.54
N ALA A 49 -3.11 -0.36 13.60
CA ALA A 49 -3.26 -0.60 12.17
C ALA A 49 -2.25 -1.64 11.67
N LEU A 50 -0.98 -1.52 12.11
CA LEU A 50 0.10 -2.45 11.80
C LEU A 50 0.10 -3.73 12.65
N THR A 51 -0.80 -3.87 13.62
CA THR A 51 -0.91 -5.12 14.40
C THR A 51 -1.85 -6.09 13.69
N PHE A 52 -1.40 -7.34 13.46
CA PHE A 52 -2.23 -8.38 12.88
C PHE A 52 -3.32 -8.86 13.85
N GLY A 53 -4.48 -9.26 13.32
CA GLY A 53 -5.62 -9.70 14.11
C GLY A 53 -6.52 -8.57 14.65
N THR A 54 -6.20 -7.31 14.37
CA THR A 54 -7.10 -6.18 14.71
C THR A 54 -8.18 -6.00 13.64
N SER A 55 -9.26 -5.30 13.98
CA SER A 55 -10.46 -5.20 13.14
C SER A 55 -10.24 -4.46 11.81
N ASP A 56 -9.25 -3.56 11.75
CA ASP A 56 -9.00 -2.62 10.65
C ASP A 56 -7.51 -2.30 10.48
N PRO A 57 -7.06 -1.97 9.25
CA PRO A 57 -7.78 -2.15 7.99
C PRO A 57 -7.90 -3.63 7.60
N ILE A 58 -8.83 -3.93 6.69
CA ILE A 58 -9.02 -5.25 6.08
C ILE A 58 -8.29 -5.27 4.73
N ILE A 59 -7.36 -6.21 4.55
CA ILE A 59 -6.63 -6.36 3.29
C ILE A 59 -7.37 -7.36 2.41
N ASP A 60 -7.74 -6.93 1.20
CA ASP A 60 -8.48 -7.75 0.24
C ASP A 60 -7.87 -7.62 -1.17
N ALA A 61 -8.27 -8.49 -2.09
CA ALA A 61 -7.83 -8.47 -3.49
C ALA A 61 -9.00 -8.32 -4.46
N ARG A 62 -8.82 -7.51 -5.51
CA ARG A 62 -9.81 -7.36 -6.58
C ARG A 62 -9.17 -7.21 -7.96
N MET A 63 -9.97 -7.32 -9.01
CA MET A 63 -9.53 -6.99 -10.37
C MET A 63 -9.39 -5.46 -10.49
N MET A 64 -8.25 -5.03 -11.05
CA MET A 64 -7.81 -3.63 -11.11
C MET A 64 -6.91 -3.47 -12.33
N ASP A 65 -6.96 -2.31 -12.98
CA ASP A 65 -6.07 -1.98 -14.10
C ASP A 65 -4.68 -1.52 -13.62
N ASP A 66 -4.55 -1.15 -12.34
CA ASP A 66 -3.28 -0.84 -11.68
C ASP A 66 -3.06 -1.70 -10.43
N PHE A 67 -1.81 -1.78 -9.98
CA PHE A 67 -1.33 -2.75 -9.00
C PHE A 67 -1.71 -2.42 -7.54
N GLY A 68 -1.95 -1.14 -7.26
CA GLY A 68 -2.66 -0.61 -6.11
C GLY A 68 -3.64 0.44 -6.61
N VAL A 69 -4.87 0.41 -6.12
CA VAL A 69 -5.81 1.53 -6.30
C VAL A 69 -6.62 1.64 -5.03
N TYR A 70 -6.42 2.72 -4.32
CA TYR A 70 -7.35 3.12 -3.29
C TYR A 70 -8.67 3.54 -3.93
N LEU A 71 -9.67 2.66 -3.86
CA LEU A 71 -10.99 2.92 -4.45
C LEU A 71 -11.87 3.72 -3.51
N TRP A 72 -11.52 4.98 -3.35
CA TRP A 72 -12.48 6.00 -2.99
C TRP A 72 -12.64 6.96 -4.15
N ARG A 73 -13.78 6.86 -4.82
CA ARG A 73 -14.28 8.01 -5.57
C ARG A 73 -14.68 9.05 -4.52
N ARG A 74 -14.14 10.27 -4.63
CA ARG A 74 -14.74 11.45 -4.01
C ARG A 74 -16.26 11.34 -4.19
N PRO A 75 -17.07 11.44 -3.13
CA PRO A 75 -18.50 11.53 -3.30
C PRO A 75 -18.76 12.60 -4.36
N LYS A 76 -19.50 12.26 -5.42
CA LYS A 76 -19.93 13.27 -6.42
C LYS A 76 -20.73 14.42 -5.74
N ASP A 77 -21.24 14.14 -4.55
CA ASP A 77 -22.02 15.02 -3.71
C ASP A 77 -21.29 15.23 -2.37
N PRO A 78 -20.70 16.41 -2.11
CA PRO A 78 -19.99 16.72 -0.88
C PRO A 78 -20.90 16.74 0.37
N ALA A 79 -22.23 16.77 0.20
CA ALA A 79 -23.19 16.70 1.30
C ALA A 79 -23.44 15.27 1.79
N LYS A 80 -22.97 14.24 1.06
CA LYS A 80 -23.13 12.84 1.48
C LYS A 80 -21.99 12.42 2.40
N PRO A 81 -22.29 11.85 3.59
CA PRO A 81 -21.27 11.37 4.49
C PRO A 81 -20.44 10.28 3.80
N ARG A 82 -19.12 10.44 3.86
CA ARG A 82 -18.14 9.48 3.34
C ARG A 82 -18.39 8.11 4.02
N LYS A 83 -18.79 7.07 3.27
CA LYS A 83 -18.99 5.72 3.82
C LYS A 83 -17.65 5.10 4.23
N LYS A 84 -17.36 4.99 5.52
CA LYS A 84 -16.13 4.36 6.04
C LYS A 84 -15.85 3.02 5.35
N ASN A 85 -14.96 3.03 4.36
CA ASN A 85 -14.42 1.82 3.77
C ASN A 85 -13.36 1.28 4.72
N ARG A 86 -13.55 0.04 5.12
CA ARG A 86 -12.64 -0.67 6.02
C ARG A 86 -11.57 -1.45 5.26
N LYS A 87 -11.68 -1.50 3.92
CA LYS A 87 -10.82 -2.31 3.05
C LYS A 87 -9.78 -1.48 2.33
N ILE A 88 -8.56 -2.01 2.30
CA ILE A 88 -7.56 -1.68 1.29
C ILE A 88 -7.54 -2.78 0.22
N TRP A 89 -7.13 -2.44 -1.00
CA TRP A 89 -7.23 -3.35 -2.14
C TRP A 89 -5.88 -3.57 -2.80
N LEU A 90 -5.51 -4.84 -2.96
CA LEU A 90 -4.42 -5.26 -3.80
C LEU A 90 -4.94 -5.73 -5.16
N ALA A 91 -4.18 -5.47 -6.22
CA ALA A 91 -4.53 -6.01 -7.53
C ALA A 91 -4.37 -7.53 -7.55
N ARG A 92 -5.41 -8.24 -7.99
CA ARG A 92 -5.37 -9.70 -8.13
C ARG A 92 -4.26 -10.20 -9.07
N ALA A 93 -3.82 -9.38 -10.03
CA ALA A 93 -2.68 -9.71 -10.87
C ALA A 93 -1.40 -9.84 -10.02
N MET A 94 -1.10 -8.82 -9.22
CA MET A 94 0.01 -8.82 -8.27
C MET A 94 -0.10 -9.98 -7.27
N CYS A 95 -1.29 -10.24 -6.71
CA CYS A 95 -1.46 -11.37 -5.79
C CYS A 95 -1.16 -12.71 -6.46
N ARG A 96 -1.62 -12.91 -7.71
CA ARG A 96 -1.33 -14.13 -8.49
C ARG A 96 0.15 -14.26 -8.81
N ASP A 97 0.80 -13.16 -9.13
CA ASP A 97 2.23 -13.15 -9.41
C ASP A 97 3.04 -13.55 -8.18
N PHE A 98 2.72 -12.98 -7.01
CA PHE A 98 3.35 -13.35 -5.74
C PHE A 98 3.15 -14.83 -5.39
N GLU A 99 1.97 -15.37 -5.66
CA GLU A 99 1.64 -16.77 -5.35
C GLU A 99 2.37 -17.77 -6.27
N ARG A 100 2.70 -17.36 -7.50
CA ARG A 100 3.28 -18.25 -8.53
C ARG A 100 4.80 -18.15 -8.67
N ILE A 101 5.40 -17.08 -8.18
CA ILE A 101 6.80 -16.79 -8.45
C ILE A 101 7.71 -17.72 -7.62
N ASP A 102 8.69 -18.30 -8.30
CA ASP A 102 9.74 -19.10 -7.67
C ASP A 102 10.58 -18.26 -6.70
N GLY A 103 11.13 -18.87 -5.65
CA GLY A 103 11.95 -18.20 -4.63
C GLY A 103 13.12 -17.42 -5.23
N ASP A 104 13.80 -17.97 -6.24
CA ASP A 104 14.95 -17.32 -6.88
C ASP A 104 14.51 -16.10 -7.71
N TYR A 105 13.31 -16.16 -8.31
CA TYR A 105 12.73 -15.05 -9.07
C TYR A 105 12.19 -13.92 -8.18
N LYS A 106 11.87 -14.19 -6.89
CA LYS A 106 11.48 -13.13 -5.94
C LYS A 106 12.60 -12.13 -5.70
N ILE A 107 13.83 -12.63 -5.61
CA ILE A 107 15.04 -11.82 -5.37
C ILE A 107 15.26 -10.86 -6.54
N VAL A 108 15.14 -11.37 -7.78
CA VAL A 108 15.39 -10.59 -9.00
C VAL A 108 14.32 -9.53 -9.25
N THR A 109 13.06 -9.83 -8.92
CA THR A 109 11.93 -8.91 -9.16
C THR A 109 11.65 -7.96 -8.01
N ASN A 110 12.24 -8.21 -6.84
CA ASN A 110 11.99 -7.49 -5.60
C ASN A 110 10.48 -7.39 -5.24
N ILE A 111 9.71 -8.40 -5.64
CA ILE A 111 8.24 -8.40 -5.50
C ILE A 111 7.83 -8.31 -4.02
N ASP A 112 8.60 -8.92 -3.11
CA ASP A 112 8.36 -8.86 -1.67
C ASP A 112 8.37 -7.41 -1.16
N PHE A 113 9.34 -6.61 -1.59
CA PHE A 113 9.40 -5.19 -1.25
C PHE A 113 8.23 -4.41 -1.87
N ILE A 114 7.92 -4.67 -3.14
CA ILE A 114 6.81 -4.03 -3.85
C ILE A 114 5.48 -4.29 -3.13
N ILE A 115 5.19 -5.54 -2.72
CA ILE A 115 4.00 -5.87 -1.94
C ILE A 115 3.95 -5.09 -0.63
N LYS A 116 5.07 -5.08 0.12
CA LYS A 116 5.13 -4.40 1.42
C LYS A 116 4.83 -2.91 1.28
N VAL A 117 5.45 -2.24 0.32
CA VAL A 117 5.23 -0.82 0.09
C VAL A 117 3.82 -0.55 -0.40
N THR A 118 3.29 -1.34 -1.35
CA THR A 118 1.91 -1.20 -1.84
C THR A 118 0.91 -1.30 -0.69
N ILE A 119 1.07 -2.26 0.22
CA ILE A 119 0.17 -2.40 1.38
C ILE A 119 0.24 -1.17 2.28
N LEU A 120 1.45 -0.71 2.61
CA LEU A 120 1.62 0.45 3.49
C LEU A 120 1.09 1.74 2.85
N HIS A 121 1.31 1.93 1.55
CA HIS A 121 0.76 3.01 0.74
C HIS A 121 -0.76 3.06 0.82
N GLU A 122 -1.42 1.93 0.56
CA GLU A 122 -2.88 1.84 0.62
C GLU A 122 -3.42 2.02 2.06
N MET A 123 -2.66 1.61 3.07
CA MET A 123 -2.99 1.85 4.48
C MET A 123 -2.85 3.33 4.88
N VAL A 124 -1.92 4.07 4.28
CA VAL A 124 -1.78 5.53 4.44
C VAL A 124 -3.01 6.24 3.87
N HIS A 125 -3.43 5.91 2.65
CA HIS A 125 -4.68 6.42 2.08
C HIS A 125 -5.90 6.08 2.93
N TRP A 126 -5.92 4.88 3.52
CA TRP A 126 -6.97 4.49 4.45
C TRP A 126 -7.00 5.36 5.72
N GLY A 127 -5.83 5.76 6.24
CA GLY A 127 -5.70 6.64 7.40
C GLY A 127 -6.13 8.07 7.14
N ASP A 128 -5.55 8.70 6.10
CA ASP A 128 -5.79 10.09 5.71
C ASP A 128 -7.29 10.42 5.54
N LEU A 129 -8.07 9.47 5.05
CA LEU A 129 -9.49 9.67 4.77
C LEU A 129 -10.42 9.28 5.93
N ARG A 130 -9.88 8.75 7.03
CA ARG A 130 -10.67 8.36 8.20
C ARG A 130 -11.32 9.57 8.87
N ASP A 131 -10.60 10.68 8.92
CA ASP A 131 -10.99 11.89 9.66
C ASP A 131 -11.49 13.01 8.72
N ALA A 132 -11.71 12.67 7.43
CA ALA A 132 -12.24 13.53 6.36
C ALA A 132 -11.38 14.77 6.03
N VAL A 133 -10.15 14.85 6.52
CA VAL A 133 -9.16 15.89 6.20
C VAL A 133 -8.12 15.28 5.25
N GLU A 134 -8.38 15.39 3.95
CA GLU A 134 -7.49 14.87 2.91
C GLU A 134 -6.22 15.72 2.81
N GLN A 135 -5.06 15.09 2.88
CA GLN A 135 -3.79 15.78 2.61
C GLN A 135 -3.67 16.17 1.13
N PRO A 136 -3.11 17.34 0.82
CA PRO A 136 -2.99 17.79 -0.56
C PRO A 136 -1.91 16.99 -1.31
N ASP A 137 -2.15 16.81 -2.61
CA ASP A 137 -1.10 16.40 -3.53
C ASP A 137 0.00 17.48 -3.57
N VAL A 138 1.26 17.07 -3.70
CA VAL A 138 2.41 17.98 -3.78
C VAL A 138 3.11 17.85 -5.12
N LEU A 139 3.68 18.96 -5.59
CA LEU A 139 4.54 18.95 -6.76
C LEU A 139 5.88 18.32 -6.37
N HIS A 140 6.26 17.25 -7.05
CA HIS A 140 7.54 16.57 -6.86
C HIS A 140 8.35 16.64 -8.15
N GLU A 141 9.60 17.07 -8.04
CA GLU A 141 10.57 17.07 -9.14
C GLU A 141 11.51 15.88 -8.96
N ASP A 142 11.57 15.02 -9.97
CA ASP A 142 12.49 13.89 -9.97
C ASP A 142 13.93 14.35 -10.30
N PRO A 143 14.95 13.50 -10.06
CA PRO A 143 16.34 13.83 -10.38
C PRO A 143 16.61 14.09 -11.88
N SER A 144 15.66 13.76 -12.76
CA SER A 144 15.74 14.06 -14.20
C SER A 144 15.12 15.42 -14.57
N GLY A 145 14.65 16.18 -13.57
CA GLY A 145 14.04 17.49 -13.75
C GLY A 145 12.59 17.43 -14.21
N ARG A 146 11.90 16.28 -14.08
CA ARG A 146 10.48 16.18 -14.41
C ARG A 146 9.63 16.41 -13.17
N SER A 147 8.69 17.34 -13.28
CA SER A 147 7.76 17.65 -12.20
C SER A 147 6.44 16.89 -12.40
N ARG A 148 5.92 16.27 -11.35
CA ARG A 148 4.59 15.63 -11.33
C ARG A 148 3.91 15.88 -9.99
N MET A 149 2.59 15.96 -9.99
CA MET A 149 1.82 15.90 -8.75
C MET A 149 1.88 14.46 -8.20
N ILE A 150 2.18 14.33 -6.91
CA ILE A 150 2.17 13.04 -6.22
C ILE A 150 1.18 13.07 -5.06
N ASP A 151 0.45 11.97 -4.90
CA ASP A 151 -0.48 11.79 -3.80
C ASP A 151 0.22 11.51 -2.47
N VAL A 152 -0.57 11.47 -1.40
CA VAL A 152 -0.10 11.21 -0.03
C VAL A 152 0.59 9.84 0.13
N GLY A 153 0.19 8.84 -0.67
CA GLY A 153 0.81 7.52 -0.64
C GLY A 153 2.23 7.56 -1.21
N PHE A 154 2.42 8.24 -2.33
CA PHE A 154 3.75 8.48 -2.89
C PHE A 154 4.63 9.38 -2.02
N GLN A 155 4.06 10.40 -1.36
CA GLN A 155 4.78 11.21 -0.38
C GLN A 155 5.31 10.33 0.77
N PHE A 156 4.48 9.42 1.28
CA PHE A 156 4.90 8.41 2.24
C PHE A 156 6.05 7.54 1.72
N GLU A 157 5.98 7.07 0.48
CA GLU A 157 7.03 6.22 -0.09
C GLU A 157 8.38 6.94 -0.17
N LEU A 158 8.37 8.21 -0.53
CA LEU A 158 9.57 9.05 -0.59
C LEU A 158 10.20 9.20 0.80
N GLU A 159 9.41 9.50 1.83
CA GLU A 159 9.93 9.70 3.19
C GLU A 159 10.35 8.38 3.86
N ALA A 160 9.52 7.34 3.75
CA ALA A 160 9.74 6.08 4.43
C ALA A 160 10.85 5.23 3.79
N PHE A 161 11.01 5.33 2.46
CA PHE A 161 11.90 4.46 1.70
C PHE A 161 12.87 5.22 0.79
N GLY A 162 12.98 6.54 0.89
CA GLY A 162 13.90 7.33 0.07
C GLY A 162 13.59 7.29 -1.43
N GLY A 163 12.33 7.04 -1.80
CA GLY A 163 11.89 6.95 -3.20
C GLY A 163 12.34 5.71 -3.94
N ILE A 164 12.69 4.64 -3.21
CA ILE A 164 13.15 3.37 -3.81
C ILE A 164 12.05 2.73 -4.68
N VAL A 165 10.76 2.95 -4.40
CA VAL A 165 9.65 2.49 -5.26
C VAL A 165 9.36 3.53 -6.36
N ASP A 166 10.37 3.85 -7.17
CA ASP A 166 10.19 4.61 -8.40
C ASP A 166 9.50 3.74 -9.47
N GLU A 167 8.91 4.38 -10.50
CA GLU A 167 8.49 3.79 -11.76
C GLU A 167 9.52 2.79 -12.31
N ARG A 168 10.81 2.91 -11.98
CA ARG A 168 11.85 1.96 -12.39
C ARG A 168 11.64 0.55 -11.85
N ASN A 169 11.33 0.39 -10.57
CA ASN A 169 11.08 -0.94 -9.99
C ASN A 169 9.80 -1.54 -10.58
N TRP A 170 8.77 -0.70 -10.77
CA TRP A 170 7.53 -1.07 -11.44
C TRP A 170 7.71 -1.41 -12.92
N ARG A 171 8.53 -0.65 -13.64
CA ARG A 171 8.89 -0.89 -15.05
C ARG A 171 9.73 -2.15 -15.17
N GLN A 172 10.67 -2.39 -14.25
CA GLN A 172 11.48 -3.60 -14.24
C GLN A 172 10.60 -4.83 -13.99
N TYR A 173 9.67 -4.74 -13.03
CA TYR A 173 8.66 -5.77 -12.77
C TYR A 173 7.73 -6.01 -13.99
N ARG A 174 7.21 -4.95 -14.61
CA ARG A 174 6.37 -5.06 -15.83
C ARG A 174 7.15 -5.62 -17.03
N ARG A 175 8.43 -5.24 -17.18
CA ARG A 175 9.32 -5.73 -18.26
C ARG A 175 9.74 -7.19 -18.07
N SER A 176 9.91 -7.65 -16.83
CA SER A 176 10.20 -9.08 -16.55
C SER A 176 9.02 -10.00 -16.87
N LYS A 177 7.83 -9.45 -17.15
CA LYS A 177 6.63 -10.20 -17.53
C LYS A 177 6.41 -10.27 -19.06
N THR A 178 7.22 -9.58 -19.86
CA THR A 178 7.10 -9.49 -21.33
C THR A 178 8.21 -10.24 -22.09
N ARG A 179 9.02 -11.04 -21.37
CA ARG A 179 9.95 -12.02 -21.92
C ARG A 179 9.52 -13.41 -21.51
#